data_AF-A0A5M9JKA1-F1
#
_entry.id   AF-A0A5M9JKA1-F1
#
_cell.length_a   1.000
_cell.length_b   1.000
_cell.length_c   1.000
_cell.angle_alpha   90.00
_cell.angle_beta   90.00
_cell.angle_gamma   90.00
#
_symmetry.space_group_name_H-M   'P 1'
#
loop_
_entity.id
_entity.type
_entity.pdbx_description
1 polymer ?
#
loop_
_entity_poly.entity_id
_entity_poly.type
_entity_poly.pdbx_seq_one_letter_code
_entity_poly.pdbx_strand_id
1 'polypeptide(L)'
;MVFATGALAQETVYTFTPDKISTLSLYNVSNFAPFHVFNESFSSVLGDAPVISNILNSTGLSFPQFHEAAIFYSESTLFVTSNQYASKTNSSATNNKMVSITRLDKTDDGWTSTIIEPEGAITLANGGIKYKDGLVICDQGSLTTPGGLFFMNSTAPYTTRPLINHYYGVEFNSPNDVYATNDGALVLPNYVYRYMPDTNDIRVVADGLQEPNGITFSPDEKTAYITEGMGNSTNPTGPRAIYAYDVITRGGQPSLANKRVFAMPQKGLPDGIKTDAAGNVYAGCGDGVNVWNEGGILIGKVVVPGGSANFVLGNEGNRTQNLAIERG
;
A
#
# COMPACT_ATOMS: atom_id res chain seq x y z
N MET A 1 -2.78 -10.06 9.25
CA MET A 1 -3.01 -8.63 9.49
C MET A 1 -2.72 -8.27 10.94
N VAL A 2 -2.10 -7.11 11.15
CA VAL A 2 -1.76 -6.56 12.46
C VAL A 2 -2.34 -5.15 12.57
N PHE A 3 -2.98 -4.78 13.69
CA PHE A 3 -3.47 -3.42 14.00
C PHE A 3 -2.63 -2.77 15.10
N ALA A 4 -2.48 -1.44 15.10
CA ALA A 4 -1.67 -0.73 16.11
C ALA A 4 -2.43 0.39 16.87
N THR A 5 -2.75 0.21 18.17
CA THR A 5 -3.73 1.08 18.92
C THR A 5 -3.81 0.93 20.50
N GLY A 6 -3.07 1.63 21.39
CA GLY A 6 -3.36 1.66 22.88
C GLY A 6 -2.93 0.45 23.76
N ALA A 7 -2.13 0.49 24.85
CA ALA A 7 -1.43 1.53 25.63
C ALA A 7 -0.04 1.10 26.22
N LEU A 8 0.68 2.01 26.89
CA LEU A 8 2.10 1.89 27.31
C LEU A 8 2.50 0.67 28.17
N ALA A 9 3.63 0.05 27.81
CA ALA A 9 4.60 -0.56 28.72
C ALA A 9 6.01 -0.11 28.31
N GLN A 10 6.84 0.33 29.26
CA GLN A 10 8.06 1.11 28.97
C GLN A 10 9.20 0.33 28.28
N GLU A 11 9.05 -1.00 28.11
CA GLU A 11 10.02 -1.89 27.47
C GLU A 11 9.83 -2.01 25.93
N THR A 12 8.81 -1.39 25.34
CA THR A 12 8.39 -1.61 23.94
C THR A 12 8.78 -0.51 22.94
N VAL A 13 9.44 0.57 23.37
CA VAL A 13 9.78 1.71 22.51
C VAL A 13 11.29 1.95 22.49
N TYR A 14 11.87 2.04 21.30
CA TYR A 14 13.26 2.44 21.09
C TYR A 14 13.33 3.91 20.66
N THR A 15 13.92 4.77 21.47
CA THR A 15 14.16 6.18 21.12
C THR A 15 15.61 6.40 20.75
N PHE A 16 15.85 6.96 19.56
CA PHE A 16 17.17 7.35 19.10
C PHE A 16 17.59 8.71 19.68
N THR A 17 18.76 8.76 20.30
CA THR A 17 19.40 10.01 20.75
C THR A 17 20.66 10.24 19.91
N PRO A 18 20.80 11.36 19.17
CA PRO A 18 21.96 11.59 18.31
C PRO A 18 23.21 12.00 19.10
N ASP A 19 24.21 11.12 19.16
CA ASP A 19 25.56 11.46 19.62
C ASP A 19 26.45 12.03 18.49
N LYS A 20 27.58 12.65 18.86
CA LYS A 20 28.54 13.20 17.89
C LYS A 20 29.21 12.09 17.06
N ILE A 21 28.69 11.91 15.86
CA ILE A 21 29.02 10.87 14.87
C ILE A 21 28.46 9.49 15.29
N SER A 22 27.32 9.14 14.70
CA SER A 22 26.68 7.84 14.87
C SER A 22 27.51 6.72 14.27
N THR A 23 27.78 5.67 15.06
CA THR A 23 28.18 4.36 14.55
C THR A 23 26.97 3.57 14.07
N LEU A 24 27.16 2.58 13.20
CA LEU A 24 26.08 1.69 12.71
C LEU A 24 25.31 0.98 13.84
N SER A 25 25.94 0.77 15.00
CA SER A 25 25.29 0.19 16.18
C SER A 25 24.21 1.07 16.81
N LEU A 26 24.27 2.40 16.62
CA LEU A 26 23.27 3.34 17.15
C LEU A 26 21.97 3.37 16.33
N TYR A 27 21.95 2.83 15.11
CA TYR A 27 20.72 2.65 14.33
C TYR A 27 20.12 1.24 14.45
N ASN A 28 20.68 0.42 15.36
CA ASN A 28 20.48 -1.03 15.53
C ASN A 28 19.32 -1.63 14.70
N VAL A 29 19.63 -1.97 13.45
CA VAL A 29 18.70 -2.60 12.50
C VAL A 29 18.25 -4.02 12.92
N SER A 30 18.83 -4.54 14.01
CA SER A 30 18.50 -5.80 14.65
C SER A 30 17.72 -5.62 15.95
N ASN A 31 17.31 -4.39 16.30
CA ASN A 31 16.38 -4.16 17.41
C ASN A 31 14.96 -4.55 16.97
N PHE A 32 14.26 -5.26 17.86
CA PHE A 32 12.91 -5.80 17.66
C PHE A 32 11.84 -5.05 18.48
N ALA A 33 12.18 -3.91 19.07
CA ALA A 33 11.19 -3.04 19.71
C ALA A 33 10.10 -2.66 18.68
N PRO A 34 8.81 -2.85 18.98
CA PRO A 34 7.73 -2.64 18.01
C PRO A 34 7.65 -1.19 17.48
N PHE A 35 8.13 -0.21 18.24
CA PHE A 35 8.18 1.19 17.81
C PHE A 35 9.58 1.75 17.93
N HIS A 36 10.08 2.33 16.84
CA HIS A 36 11.33 3.09 16.84
C HIS A 36 11.01 4.56 16.58
N VAL A 37 11.42 5.43 17.50
CA VAL A 37 11.28 6.89 17.44
C VAL A 37 12.63 7.49 17.03
N PHE A 38 12.69 8.15 15.88
CA PHE A 38 13.87 8.86 15.38
C PHE A 38 13.75 10.38 15.49
N ASN A 39 12.51 10.90 15.59
CA ASN A 39 12.18 12.29 15.83
C ASN A 39 10.98 12.39 16.79
N GLU A 40 10.97 13.42 17.64
CA GLU A 40 9.89 13.65 18.61
C GLU A 40 8.50 13.80 17.98
N SER A 41 8.41 14.28 16.72
CA SER A 41 7.13 14.43 16.00
C SER A 41 6.42 13.10 15.75
N PHE A 42 7.14 11.96 15.81
CA PHE A 42 6.52 10.63 15.69
C PHE A 42 5.64 10.28 16.90
N SER A 43 5.82 10.96 18.05
CA SER A 43 4.89 10.83 19.19
C SER A 43 3.46 11.23 18.81
N SER A 44 3.28 12.20 17.90
CA SER A 44 1.96 12.60 17.39
C SER A 44 1.31 11.55 16.48
N VAL A 45 2.11 10.68 15.87
CA VAL A 45 1.64 9.53 15.07
C VAL A 45 1.27 8.36 15.98
N LEU A 46 2.12 8.07 16.98
CA LEU A 46 1.93 6.96 17.93
C LEU A 46 0.83 7.22 18.97
N GLY A 47 0.54 8.49 19.27
CA GLY A 47 -0.23 8.90 20.44
C GLY A 47 0.47 8.55 21.75
N ASP A 48 -0.25 8.72 22.87
CA ASP A 48 0.29 8.50 24.23
C ASP A 48 0.65 7.03 24.55
N ALA A 49 0.41 6.12 23.61
CA ALA A 49 -0.11 4.79 23.95
C ALA A 49 0.07 3.69 22.87
N PRO A 50 1.08 3.66 21.99
CA PRO A 50 1.06 2.71 20.87
C PRO A 50 1.19 1.23 21.31
N VAL A 51 0.42 0.32 20.71
CA VAL A 51 0.61 -1.15 20.78
C VAL A 51 0.52 -1.76 19.41
N ILE A 52 0.91 -3.03 19.28
CA ILE A 52 0.77 -3.84 18.07
C ILE A 52 -0.01 -5.11 18.43
N SER A 53 -1.13 -5.37 17.77
CA SER A 53 -1.98 -6.55 17.98
C SER A 53 -2.12 -7.36 16.69
N ASN A 54 -1.87 -8.66 16.76
CA ASN A 54 -2.20 -9.58 15.66
C ASN A 54 -3.67 -9.97 15.79
N ILE A 55 -4.49 -9.51 14.84
CA ILE A 55 -5.93 -9.74 14.83
C ILE A 55 -6.33 -10.95 13.97
N LEU A 56 -5.56 -11.25 12.93
CA LEU A 56 -5.83 -12.29 11.95
C LEU A 56 -4.52 -12.80 11.35
N ASN A 57 -4.38 -14.13 11.27
CA ASN A 57 -3.18 -14.77 10.72
C ASN A 57 -3.59 -16.02 9.93
N SER A 58 -3.02 -16.23 8.74
CA SER A 58 -3.21 -17.48 8.00
C SER A 58 -2.22 -18.53 8.49
N THR A 59 -2.71 -19.73 8.80
CA THR A 59 -1.85 -20.82 9.30
C THR A 59 -1.23 -21.59 8.12
N GLY A 60 0.03 -21.25 7.79
CA GLY A 60 0.87 -22.03 6.89
C GLY A 60 1.26 -21.30 5.60
N LEU A 61 2.47 -21.57 5.12
CA LEU A 61 3.09 -20.92 3.95
C LEU A 61 2.39 -21.20 2.61
N SER A 62 1.39 -22.07 2.58
CA SER A 62 0.62 -22.43 1.37
C SER A 62 -0.47 -21.44 1.00
N PHE A 63 -0.86 -20.53 1.91
CA PHE A 63 -1.88 -19.52 1.67
C PHE A 63 -1.48 -18.16 2.26
N PRO A 64 -0.82 -17.29 1.48
CA PRO A 64 -0.36 -15.96 1.89
C PRO A 64 -1.53 -14.95 1.82
N GLN A 65 -2.52 -15.12 2.71
CA GLN A 65 -3.83 -14.47 2.66
C GLN A 65 -3.82 -12.92 2.67
N PHE A 66 -2.77 -12.32 3.23
CA PHE A 66 -2.65 -10.88 3.45
C PHE A 66 -1.38 -10.36 2.76
N HIS A 67 -1.54 -9.64 1.65
CA HIS A 67 -0.40 -9.17 0.85
C HIS A 67 -0.59 -7.75 0.34
N GLU A 68 -1.73 -7.49 -0.30
CA GLU A 68 -2.00 -6.27 -1.06
C GLU A 68 -3.44 -5.77 -0.88
N ALA A 69 -3.74 -4.59 -1.42
CA ALA A 69 -5.08 -4.00 -1.45
C ALA A 69 -5.81 -3.95 -0.09
N ALA A 70 -5.11 -3.61 0.98
CA ALA A 70 -5.74 -3.23 2.23
C ALA A 70 -6.68 -2.01 2.03
N ILE A 71 -7.99 -2.25 1.92
CA ILE A 71 -9.01 -1.25 1.59
C ILE A 71 -10.05 -1.17 2.70
N PHE A 72 -9.98 -0.13 3.54
CA PHE A 72 -11.06 0.19 4.47
C PHE A 72 -12.30 0.66 3.69
N TYR A 73 -13.34 -0.16 3.68
CA TYR A 73 -14.65 0.22 3.14
C TYR A 73 -15.47 1.00 4.18
N SER A 74 -15.41 0.59 5.44
CA SER A 74 -15.95 1.28 6.62
C SER A 74 -15.05 1.00 7.85
N GLU A 75 -15.34 1.60 9.01
CA GLU A 75 -14.64 1.30 10.27
C GLU A 75 -14.75 -0.18 10.72
N SER A 76 -15.73 -0.91 10.18
CA SER A 76 -16.03 -2.31 10.52
C SER A 76 -15.79 -3.30 9.37
N THR A 77 -15.50 -2.83 8.16
CA THR A 77 -15.34 -3.68 6.97
C THR A 77 -14.13 -3.26 6.15
N LEU A 78 -13.27 -4.22 5.88
CA LEU A 78 -11.99 -4.09 5.21
C LEU A 78 -11.88 -5.19 4.14
N PHE A 79 -11.17 -4.92 3.05
CA PHE A 79 -10.83 -5.91 2.03
C PHE A 79 -9.30 -6.00 1.91
N VAL A 80 -8.81 -7.16 1.48
CA VAL A 80 -7.40 -7.46 1.23
C VAL A 80 -7.28 -8.47 0.08
N THR A 81 -6.14 -8.52 -0.58
CA THR A 81 -5.78 -9.57 -1.55
C THR A 81 -4.61 -10.41 -1.03
N SER A 82 -4.63 -11.70 -1.38
CA SER A 82 -3.53 -12.62 -1.09
C SER A 82 -2.38 -12.44 -2.09
N ASN A 83 -1.17 -12.85 -1.71
CA ASN A 83 -0.11 -13.09 -2.70
C ASN A 83 -0.50 -14.27 -3.61
N GLN A 84 0.20 -14.44 -4.72
CA GLN A 84 0.00 -15.54 -5.65
C GLN A 84 0.35 -16.88 -4.97
N TYR A 85 -0.58 -17.83 -4.96
CA TYR A 85 -0.37 -19.20 -4.47
C TYR A 85 -0.81 -20.25 -5.48
N ALA A 86 -0.46 -21.51 -5.22
CA ALA A 86 -0.77 -22.62 -6.12
C ALA A 86 -2.29 -22.86 -6.22
N SER A 87 -2.80 -22.81 -7.46
CA SER A 87 -4.20 -23.13 -7.75
C SER A 87 -4.50 -24.59 -7.49
N LYS A 88 -5.70 -24.87 -6.96
CA LYS A 88 -6.24 -26.24 -6.81
C LYS A 88 -6.67 -26.85 -8.14
N THR A 89 -6.83 -26.03 -9.18
CA THR A 89 -7.20 -26.42 -10.55
C THR A 89 -6.12 -25.94 -11.52
N ASN A 90 -5.72 -26.81 -12.45
CA ASN A 90 -4.72 -26.44 -13.45
C ASN A 90 -5.26 -25.34 -14.38
N SER A 91 -4.48 -24.28 -14.53
CA SER A 91 -4.78 -23.12 -15.38
C SER A 91 -3.49 -22.71 -16.09
N SER A 92 -3.39 -23.01 -17.39
CA SER A 92 -2.25 -22.57 -18.19
C SER A 92 -2.19 -21.04 -18.30
N ALA A 93 -3.35 -20.37 -18.38
CA ALA A 93 -3.45 -18.92 -18.49
C ALA A 93 -2.81 -18.18 -17.29
N THR A 94 -2.94 -18.70 -16.07
CA THR A 94 -2.32 -18.11 -14.87
C THR A 94 -1.06 -18.85 -14.41
N ASN A 95 -0.51 -19.76 -15.23
CA ASN A 95 0.61 -20.65 -14.88
C ASN A 95 0.38 -21.39 -13.54
N ASN A 96 -0.82 -21.92 -13.35
CA ASN A 96 -1.31 -22.60 -12.13
C ASN A 96 -1.25 -21.75 -10.86
N LYS A 97 -1.23 -20.43 -10.98
CA LYS A 97 -1.36 -19.49 -9.85
C LYS A 97 -2.79 -19.03 -9.68
N MET A 98 -3.15 -18.65 -8.47
CA MET A 98 -4.36 -17.90 -8.15
C MET A 98 -4.10 -16.92 -7.01
N VAL A 99 -5.03 -16.01 -6.80
CA VAL A 99 -5.15 -15.14 -5.62
C VAL A 99 -6.56 -15.26 -5.04
N SER A 100 -6.77 -14.74 -3.84
CA SER A 100 -8.08 -14.58 -3.20
C SER A 100 -8.28 -13.12 -2.80
N ILE A 101 -9.49 -12.59 -3.02
CA ILE A 101 -9.95 -11.40 -2.29
C ILE A 101 -10.56 -11.88 -0.98
N THR A 102 -10.13 -11.34 0.15
CA THR A 102 -10.73 -11.63 1.47
C THR A 102 -11.45 -10.38 1.96
N ARG A 103 -12.71 -10.55 2.35
CA ARG A 103 -13.47 -9.58 3.14
C ARG A 103 -13.21 -9.83 4.63
N LEU A 104 -12.93 -8.76 5.35
CA LEU A 104 -12.67 -8.73 6.77
C LEU A 104 -13.77 -7.92 7.46
N ASP A 105 -14.47 -8.53 8.41
CA ASP A 105 -15.54 -7.86 9.16
C ASP A 105 -15.23 -7.90 10.67
N LYS A 106 -15.38 -6.74 11.31
CA LYS A 106 -15.24 -6.55 12.75
C LYS A 106 -16.51 -6.97 13.48
N THR A 107 -16.35 -7.76 14.54
CA THR A 107 -17.40 -8.24 15.43
C THR A 107 -17.07 -7.86 16.87
N ASP A 108 -17.99 -8.10 17.81
CA ASP A 108 -17.73 -7.88 19.25
C ASP A 108 -16.56 -8.72 19.78
N ASP A 109 -16.30 -9.89 19.16
CA ASP A 109 -15.23 -10.82 19.52
C ASP A 109 -13.89 -10.57 18.78
N GLY A 110 -13.82 -9.58 17.89
CA GLY A 110 -12.58 -9.22 17.17
C GLY A 110 -12.79 -9.04 15.66
N TRP A 111 -11.90 -9.62 14.84
CA TRP A 111 -12.01 -9.58 13.38
C TRP A 111 -12.22 -10.98 12.82
N THR A 112 -13.07 -11.09 11.80
CA THR A 112 -13.36 -12.32 11.07
C THR A 112 -12.94 -12.18 9.61
N SER A 113 -12.59 -13.29 8.95
CA SER A 113 -12.15 -13.29 7.55
C SER A 113 -12.97 -14.25 6.70
N THR A 114 -13.51 -13.76 5.60
CA THR A 114 -14.23 -14.55 4.59
C THR A 114 -13.59 -14.34 3.22
N ILE A 115 -13.09 -15.41 2.60
CA ILE A 115 -12.71 -15.35 1.18
C ILE A 115 -13.98 -15.12 0.37
N ILE A 116 -13.99 -14.10 -0.49
CA ILE A 116 -15.11 -13.82 -1.38
C ILE A 116 -14.81 -14.32 -2.78
N GLU A 117 -15.85 -14.74 -3.48
CA GLU A 117 -15.81 -15.17 -4.88
C GLU A 117 -16.60 -14.14 -5.70
N PRO A 118 -15.94 -13.14 -6.33
CA PRO A 118 -16.64 -12.09 -7.06
C PRO A 118 -17.26 -12.59 -8.35
N GLU A 119 -18.49 -12.19 -8.65
CA GLU A 119 -19.10 -12.48 -9.95
C GLU A 119 -18.43 -11.66 -11.06
N GLY A 120 -17.64 -12.31 -11.91
CA GLY A 120 -17.12 -11.75 -13.15
C GLY A 120 -15.63 -12.03 -13.40
N ALA A 121 -14.85 -10.99 -13.74
CA ALA A 121 -13.68 -11.13 -14.61
C ALA A 121 -12.31 -10.81 -13.97
N ILE A 122 -12.24 -10.53 -12.67
CA ILE A 122 -10.96 -10.30 -11.98
C ILE A 122 -10.18 -11.64 -11.92
N THR A 123 -8.98 -11.67 -12.49
CA THR A 123 -8.20 -12.91 -12.65
C THR A 123 -7.09 -13.07 -11.61
N LEU A 124 -6.28 -12.03 -11.43
CA LEU A 124 -5.17 -11.92 -10.49
C LEU A 124 -5.22 -10.54 -9.81
N ALA A 125 -6.22 -10.37 -8.94
CA ALA A 125 -6.34 -9.21 -8.04
C ALA A 125 -5.02 -8.93 -7.29
N ASN A 126 -4.59 -7.67 -7.31
CA ASN A 126 -3.40 -7.21 -6.62
C ASN A 126 -3.76 -6.00 -5.73
N GLY A 127 -3.28 -4.79 -6.02
CA GLY A 127 -3.62 -3.57 -5.27
C GLY A 127 -5.03 -3.04 -5.56
N GLY A 128 -5.44 -1.99 -4.85
CA GLY A 128 -6.81 -1.48 -4.96
C GLY A 128 -7.14 -0.35 -3.98
N ILE A 129 -8.25 0.33 -4.23
CA ILE A 129 -8.72 1.50 -3.46
C ILE A 129 -10.25 1.46 -3.29
N LYS A 130 -10.77 2.03 -2.20
CA LYS A 130 -12.19 2.34 -2.09
C LYS A 130 -12.53 3.42 -3.13
N TYR A 131 -13.60 3.23 -3.90
CA TYR A 131 -14.01 4.19 -4.91
C TYR A 131 -15.54 4.28 -5.02
N LYS A 132 -16.08 5.48 -4.83
CA LYS A 132 -17.52 5.75 -4.77
C LYS A 132 -18.21 4.78 -3.77
N ASP A 133 -19.16 3.98 -4.22
CA ASP A 133 -19.96 2.99 -3.47
C ASP A 133 -19.38 1.55 -3.50
N GLY A 134 -18.20 1.36 -4.08
CA GLY A 134 -17.54 0.07 -4.20
C GLY A 134 -16.02 0.16 -4.07
N LEU A 135 -15.34 -0.75 -4.76
CA LEU A 135 -13.90 -0.88 -4.78
C LEU A 135 -13.40 -0.82 -6.23
N VAL A 136 -12.22 -0.25 -6.44
CA VAL A 136 -11.45 -0.41 -7.66
C VAL A 136 -10.29 -1.35 -7.34
N ILE A 137 -10.19 -2.44 -8.09
CA ILE A 137 -9.15 -3.46 -7.95
C ILE A 137 -8.26 -3.42 -9.20
N CYS A 138 -6.95 -3.49 -8.99
CA CYS A 138 -5.96 -3.78 -10.01
C CYS A 138 -5.96 -5.29 -10.28
N ASP A 139 -6.32 -5.67 -11.51
CA ASP A 139 -6.18 -7.05 -11.99
C ASP A 139 -4.90 -7.16 -12.83
N GLN A 140 -4.00 -8.08 -12.47
CA GLN A 140 -2.80 -8.39 -13.24
C GLN A 140 -3.08 -9.23 -14.50
N GLY A 141 -4.33 -9.64 -14.72
CA GLY A 141 -4.75 -10.37 -15.92
C GLY A 141 -4.19 -11.78 -15.96
N SER A 142 -3.74 -12.21 -17.14
CA SER A 142 -3.18 -13.55 -17.37
C SER A 142 -2.24 -13.58 -18.58
N LEU A 143 -1.65 -14.74 -18.89
CA LEU A 143 -0.87 -14.95 -20.12
C LEU A 143 -1.71 -14.83 -21.41
N THR A 144 -3.04 -14.72 -21.32
CA THR A 144 -3.97 -14.65 -22.47
C THR A 144 -4.99 -13.50 -22.38
N THR A 145 -4.97 -12.72 -21.31
CA THR A 145 -5.94 -11.65 -21.04
C THR A 145 -5.20 -10.47 -20.43
N PRO A 146 -5.33 -9.23 -20.95
CA PRO A 146 -4.64 -8.08 -20.40
C PRO A 146 -5.12 -7.76 -18.98
N GLY A 147 -4.23 -7.16 -18.18
CA GLY A 147 -4.59 -6.60 -16.88
C GLY A 147 -5.48 -5.37 -17.01
N GLY A 148 -6.00 -4.88 -15.89
CA GLY A 148 -6.90 -3.73 -15.91
C GLY A 148 -7.31 -3.21 -14.55
N LEU A 149 -8.07 -2.11 -14.58
CA LEU A 149 -8.88 -1.67 -13.45
C LEU A 149 -10.28 -2.26 -13.55
N PHE A 150 -10.74 -2.85 -12.47
CA PHE A 150 -12.09 -3.39 -12.34
C PHE A 150 -12.81 -2.73 -11.18
N PHE A 151 -14.06 -2.32 -11.40
CA PHE A 151 -14.95 -1.95 -10.31
C PHE A 151 -15.60 -3.21 -9.75
N MET A 152 -15.64 -3.34 -8.42
CA MET A 152 -16.27 -4.43 -7.69
C MET A 152 -17.26 -3.85 -6.66
N ASN A 153 -18.49 -4.38 -6.65
CA ASN A 153 -19.46 -4.05 -5.59
C ASN A 153 -18.94 -4.49 -4.21
N SER A 154 -19.21 -3.70 -3.17
CA SER A 154 -18.79 -3.99 -1.79
C SER A 154 -19.64 -5.06 -1.06
N THR A 155 -20.70 -5.56 -1.70
CA THR A 155 -21.65 -6.53 -1.16
C THR A 155 -21.91 -7.65 -2.16
N ALA A 156 -22.26 -8.84 -1.65
CA ALA A 156 -22.62 -10.00 -2.46
C ALA A 156 -23.73 -9.65 -3.49
N PRO A 157 -23.64 -10.12 -4.76
CA PRO A 157 -22.70 -11.11 -5.28
C PRO A 157 -21.32 -10.56 -5.69
N TYR A 158 -20.93 -9.36 -5.22
CA TYR A 158 -19.64 -8.72 -5.49
C TYR A 158 -19.39 -8.54 -7.00
N THR A 159 -20.45 -8.26 -7.77
CA THR A 159 -20.38 -8.13 -9.23
C THR A 159 -19.26 -7.20 -9.65
N THR A 160 -18.46 -7.67 -10.61
CA THR A 160 -17.31 -6.97 -11.16
C THR A 160 -17.59 -6.48 -12.59
N ARG A 161 -16.96 -5.37 -12.97
CA ARG A 161 -16.96 -4.88 -14.36
C ARG A 161 -15.62 -4.20 -14.68
N PRO A 162 -15.08 -4.37 -15.90
CA PRO A 162 -13.91 -3.61 -16.32
C PRO A 162 -14.25 -2.11 -16.32
N LEU A 163 -13.28 -1.30 -15.90
CA LEU A 163 -13.24 0.14 -16.12
C LEU A 163 -12.36 0.44 -17.33
N ILE A 164 -11.11 -0.04 -17.30
CA ILE A 164 -10.14 0.16 -18.38
C ILE A 164 -9.03 -0.91 -18.33
N ASN A 165 -8.65 -1.43 -19.49
CA ASN A 165 -7.60 -2.46 -19.66
C ASN A 165 -6.54 -2.10 -20.73
N HIS A 166 -6.59 -0.87 -21.26
CA HIS A 166 -5.66 -0.40 -22.28
C HIS A 166 -5.44 1.12 -22.25
N TYR A 167 -4.29 1.58 -22.70
CA TYR A 167 -4.02 2.96 -23.10
C TYR A 167 -4.16 3.10 -24.62
N TYR A 168 -5.31 3.61 -25.09
CA TYR A 168 -5.63 3.79 -26.53
C TYR A 168 -5.25 2.61 -27.45
N GLY A 169 -5.58 1.38 -27.04
CA GLY A 169 -5.27 0.15 -27.78
C GLY A 169 -3.93 -0.51 -27.45
N VAL A 170 -3.11 0.10 -26.58
CA VAL A 170 -1.97 -0.58 -25.94
C VAL A 170 -2.46 -1.23 -24.65
N GLU A 171 -2.54 -2.54 -24.63
CA GLU A 171 -2.99 -3.32 -23.46
C GLU A 171 -2.14 -3.06 -22.22
N PHE A 172 -2.76 -3.07 -21.04
CA PHE A 172 -2.02 -3.10 -19.78
C PHE A 172 -1.51 -4.52 -19.51
N ASN A 173 -0.30 -4.60 -18.95
CA ASN A 173 0.30 -5.85 -18.52
C ASN A 173 -0.20 -6.26 -17.13
N SER A 174 0.26 -5.57 -16.08
CA SER A 174 0.09 -5.96 -14.69
C SER A 174 -0.02 -4.71 -13.80
N PRO A 175 -1.16 -3.99 -13.82
CA PRO A 175 -1.45 -2.93 -12.86
C PRO A 175 -1.18 -3.40 -11.42
N ASN A 176 -0.43 -2.61 -10.67
CA ASN A 176 0.05 -2.99 -9.34
C ASN A 176 -0.85 -2.39 -8.24
N ASP A 177 -0.69 -1.09 -7.95
CA ASP A 177 -1.49 -0.32 -6.99
C ASP A 177 -2.36 0.74 -7.70
N VAL A 178 -3.26 1.42 -6.98
CA VAL A 178 -4.10 2.51 -7.49
C VAL A 178 -4.46 3.51 -6.40
N TYR A 179 -4.40 4.81 -6.72
CA TYR A 179 -4.93 5.87 -5.85
C TYR A 179 -6.12 6.58 -6.50
N ALA A 180 -7.13 6.92 -5.70
CA ALA A 180 -8.26 7.74 -6.12
C ALA A 180 -8.06 9.19 -5.60
N THR A 181 -7.92 10.14 -6.51
CA THR A 181 -7.77 11.57 -6.17
C THR A 181 -9.10 12.22 -5.78
N ASN A 182 -9.08 13.37 -5.11
CA ASN A 182 -10.29 14.07 -4.65
C ASN A 182 -11.22 14.49 -5.80
N ASP A 183 -10.67 14.70 -7.00
CA ASP A 183 -11.44 14.96 -8.23
C ASP A 183 -12.00 13.69 -8.90
N GLY A 184 -11.81 12.52 -8.28
CA GLY A 184 -12.34 11.23 -8.73
C GLY A 184 -11.51 10.52 -9.80
N ALA A 185 -10.31 11.01 -10.14
CA ALA A 185 -9.42 10.30 -11.04
C ALA A 185 -8.81 9.07 -10.36
N LEU A 186 -8.46 8.05 -11.15
CA LEU A 186 -7.74 6.85 -10.73
C LEU A 186 -6.33 6.91 -11.31
N VAL A 187 -5.31 6.79 -10.45
CA VAL A 187 -3.90 6.96 -10.82
C VAL A 187 -3.13 5.64 -10.60
N LEU A 188 -2.36 5.20 -11.60
CA LEU A 188 -1.72 3.87 -11.67
C LEU A 188 -0.21 3.93 -11.90
N PRO A 189 0.58 2.94 -11.43
CA PRO A 189 2.01 2.82 -11.70
C PRO A 189 2.41 2.21 -13.07
N ASN A 190 3.64 2.53 -13.44
CA ASN A 190 4.49 2.13 -14.58
C ASN A 190 4.06 2.58 -16.00
N TYR A 191 4.74 3.62 -16.47
CA TYR A 191 4.09 4.92 -16.75
C TYR A 191 3.06 5.28 -15.67
N VAL A 192 3.19 6.46 -15.07
CA VAL A 192 2.15 6.90 -14.14
C VAL A 192 0.95 7.33 -14.97
N TYR A 193 -0.12 6.55 -14.99
CA TYR A 193 -1.35 6.90 -15.72
C TYR A 193 -2.31 7.64 -14.80
N ARG A 194 -3.07 8.59 -15.34
CA ARG A 194 -4.29 9.14 -14.72
C ARG A 194 -5.47 8.84 -15.63
N TYR A 195 -6.46 8.14 -15.10
CA TYR A 195 -7.72 7.77 -15.74
C TYR A 195 -8.89 8.53 -15.11
N MET A 196 -9.78 9.09 -15.93
CA MET A 196 -11.02 9.76 -15.50
C MET A 196 -12.22 8.88 -15.89
N PRO A 197 -12.83 8.14 -14.95
CA PRO A 197 -13.92 7.23 -15.28
C PRO A 197 -15.14 7.93 -15.90
N ASP A 198 -15.43 9.16 -15.47
CA ASP A 198 -16.63 9.89 -15.88
C ASP A 198 -16.53 10.48 -17.30
N THR A 199 -15.30 10.63 -17.85
CA THR A 199 -15.06 11.09 -19.24
C THR A 199 -14.37 10.04 -20.12
N ASN A 200 -13.99 8.90 -19.53
CA ASN A 200 -13.12 7.87 -20.11
C ASN A 200 -11.79 8.42 -20.68
N ASP A 201 -11.28 9.53 -20.13
CA ASP A 201 -9.97 10.09 -20.49
C ASP A 201 -8.86 9.31 -19.79
N ILE A 202 -7.77 9.00 -20.50
CA ILE A 202 -6.57 8.39 -19.92
C ILE A 202 -5.31 9.00 -20.52
N ARG A 203 -4.32 9.29 -19.68
CA ARG A 203 -3.01 9.75 -20.12
C ARG A 203 -1.91 9.44 -19.14
N VAL A 204 -0.69 9.34 -19.67
CA VAL A 204 0.54 9.35 -18.89
C VAL A 204 0.72 10.73 -18.25
N VAL A 205 1.00 10.76 -16.95
CA VAL A 205 1.29 11.96 -16.16
C VAL A 205 2.73 12.00 -15.63
N ALA A 206 3.44 10.87 -15.57
CA ALA A 206 4.89 10.79 -15.37
C ALA A 206 5.50 9.53 -16.00
N ASP A 207 6.80 9.62 -16.30
CA ASP A 207 7.66 8.56 -16.82
C ASP A 207 8.98 8.51 -16.02
N GLY A 208 9.99 7.78 -16.53
CA GLY A 208 11.32 7.72 -15.94
C GLY A 208 11.39 6.97 -14.59
N LEU A 209 10.42 6.09 -14.33
CA LEU A 209 10.45 5.06 -13.30
C LEU A 209 10.62 3.70 -14.00
N GLN A 210 11.35 2.75 -13.39
CA GLN A 210 11.60 1.41 -13.93
C GLN A 210 10.62 0.39 -13.35
N GLU A 211 10.56 0.31 -12.03
CA GLU A 211 9.71 -0.59 -11.25
C GLU A 211 9.01 0.20 -10.13
N PRO A 212 8.10 1.12 -10.47
CA PRO A 212 7.26 1.81 -9.51
C PRO A 212 6.18 0.87 -8.95
N ASN A 213 5.87 1.01 -7.67
CA ASN A 213 4.95 0.12 -6.97
C ASN A 213 3.76 0.88 -6.37
N GLY A 214 3.85 1.39 -5.15
CA GLY A 214 2.80 2.17 -4.50
C GLY A 214 2.75 3.62 -4.97
N ILE A 215 1.56 4.22 -4.95
CA ILE A 215 1.35 5.66 -5.19
C ILE A 215 0.39 6.27 -4.15
N THR A 216 0.70 7.49 -3.71
CA THR A 216 -0.18 8.31 -2.87
C THR A 216 0.07 9.80 -3.10
N PHE A 217 -0.76 10.67 -2.52
CA PHE A 217 -0.65 12.12 -2.65
C PHE A 217 -0.54 12.79 -1.28
N SER A 218 -0.03 14.02 -1.22
CA SER A 218 -0.16 14.89 -0.05
C SER A 218 -1.64 15.22 0.23
N PRO A 219 -2.02 15.61 1.47
CA PRO A 219 -3.43 15.88 1.80
C PRO A 219 -4.09 17.00 0.98
N ASP A 220 -3.26 17.88 0.40
CA ASP A 220 -3.67 18.98 -0.48
C ASP A 220 -3.48 18.66 -1.98
N GLU A 221 -3.11 17.42 -2.30
CA GLU A 221 -2.80 16.88 -3.63
C GLU A 221 -1.80 17.68 -4.46
N LYS A 222 -0.95 18.51 -3.85
CA LYS A 222 0.10 19.25 -4.57
C LYS A 222 1.38 18.44 -4.78
N THR A 223 1.58 17.36 -4.02
CA THR A 223 2.71 16.44 -4.18
C THR A 223 2.20 15.01 -4.38
N ALA A 224 2.73 14.31 -5.38
CA ALA A 224 2.55 12.86 -5.53
C ALA A 224 3.81 12.13 -5.04
N TYR A 225 3.64 11.09 -4.24
CA TYR A 225 4.70 10.21 -3.74
C TYR A 225 4.57 8.83 -4.39
N ILE A 226 5.67 8.33 -4.97
CA ILE A 226 5.70 7.05 -5.68
C ILE A 226 6.89 6.24 -5.19
N THR A 227 6.66 4.99 -4.80
CA THR A 227 7.75 4.07 -4.43
C THR A 227 8.34 3.41 -5.66
N GLU A 228 9.66 3.25 -5.68
CA GLU A 228 10.41 2.55 -6.72
C GLU A 228 11.43 1.63 -6.06
N GLY A 229 11.44 0.36 -6.50
CA GLY A 229 12.39 -0.65 -6.03
C GLY A 229 12.71 -1.61 -7.16
N MET A 230 13.97 -1.60 -7.63
CA MET A 230 14.40 -2.43 -8.74
C MET A 230 14.84 -3.83 -8.28
N GLY A 231 14.10 -4.85 -8.71
CA GLY A 231 14.48 -6.26 -8.66
C GLY A 231 14.45 -6.90 -7.27
N ASN A 232 14.73 -8.20 -7.24
CA ASN A 232 14.82 -9.01 -6.02
C ASN A 232 15.69 -8.32 -4.93
N SER A 233 15.13 -8.17 -3.73
CA SER A 233 15.65 -7.37 -2.61
C SER A 233 17.00 -7.81 -2.00
N THR A 234 17.69 -8.79 -2.61
CA THR A 234 18.98 -9.32 -2.16
C THR A 234 20.17 -8.37 -2.34
N ASN A 235 20.02 -7.27 -3.09
CA ASN A 235 21.05 -6.23 -3.17
C ASN A 235 20.76 -5.06 -2.19
N PRO A 236 21.38 -5.00 -0.99
CA PRO A 236 21.15 -3.92 -0.02
C PRO A 236 21.66 -2.54 -0.47
N THR A 237 22.47 -2.46 -1.53
CA THR A 237 22.91 -1.20 -2.15
C THR A 237 22.22 -0.93 -3.49
N GLY A 238 21.23 -1.74 -3.87
CA GLY A 238 20.41 -1.51 -5.06
C GLY A 238 19.61 -0.21 -4.98
N PRO A 239 19.36 0.46 -6.13
CA PRO A 239 18.56 1.68 -6.19
C PRO A 239 17.13 1.38 -5.73
N ARG A 240 16.71 2.17 -4.74
CA ARG A 240 15.39 2.12 -4.14
C ARG A 240 15.09 3.49 -3.54
N ALA A 241 13.90 4.00 -3.74
CA ALA A 241 13.53 5.31 -3.21
C ALA A 241 12.02 5.49 -3.20
N ILE A 242 11.59 6.47 -2.42
CA ILE A 242 10.33 7.15 -2.63
C ILE A 242 10.67 8.44 -3.39
N TYR A 243 10.01 8.68 -4.51
CA TYR A 243 10.14 9.91 -5.29
C TYR A 243 8.93 10.81 -5.06
N ALA A 244 9.18 12.10 -4.90
CA ALA A 244 8.16 13.13 -4.94
C ALA A 244 8.10 13.77 -6.33
N TYR A 245 6.90 14.16 -6.73
CA TYR A 245 6.60 14.94 -7.92
C TYR A 245 5.67 16.10 -7.54
N ASP A 246 5.86 17.26 -8.16
CA ASP A 246 4.89 18.36 -8.07
C ASP A 246 3.69 18.06 -8.96
N VAL A 247 2.50 18.24 -8.43
CA VAL A 247 1.25 18.20 -9.20
C VAL A 247 1.00 19.60 -9.76
N ILE A 248 1.23 19.75 -11.06
CA ILE A 248 1.12 21.02 -11.79
C ILE A 248 0.02 20.96 -12.84
N THR A 249 -0.46 22.12 -13.29
CA THR A 249 -1.43 22.19 -14.39
C THR A 249 -0.73 22.47 -15.72
N ARG A 250 -0.96 21.63 -16.74
CA ARG A 250 -0.53 21.84 -18.13
C ARG A 250 -1.74 21.76 -19.05
N GLY A 251 -2.00 22.79 -19.86
CA GLY A 251 -3.16 22.81 -20.77
C GLY A 251 -4.52 22.65 -20.07
N GLY A 252 -4.65 23.11 -18.82
CA GLY A 252 -5.85 22.92 -17.99
C GLY A 252 -5.98 21.55 -17.33
N GLN A 253 -4.95 20.70 -17.41
CA GLN A 253 -4.98 19.30 -16.94
C GLN A 253 -3.86 19.01 -15.91
N PRO A 254 -4.10 18.24 -14.84
CA PRO A 254 -3.07 17.87 -13.85
C PRO A 254 -1.94 17.02 -14.46
N SER A 255 -0.68 17.30 -14.14
CA SER A 255 0.51 16.57 -14.61
C SER A 255 1.50 16.47 -13.46
N LEU A 256 2.26 15.38 -13.40
CA LEU A 256 3.38 15.28 -12.48
C LEU A 256 4.63 15.91 -13.12
N ALA A 257 5.45 16.57 -12.31
CA ALA A 257 6.68 17.22 -12.73
C ALA A 257 7.74 17.20 -11.61
N ASN A 258 8.96 17.64 -11.92
CA ASN A 258 10.02 17.86 -10.94
C ASN A 258 10.32 16.62 -10.05
N LYS A 259 10.50 15.45 -10.70
CA LYS A 259 10.92 14.19 -10.04
C LYS A 259 12.13 14.47 -9.15
N ARG A 260 11.99 14.20 -7.85
CA ARG A 260 13.05 14.34 -6.85
C ARG A 260 13.00 13.16 -5.89
N VAL A 261 14.16 12.76 -5.36
CA VAL A 261 14.19 11.81 -4.25
C VAL A 261 13.52 12.49 -3.05
N PHE A 262 12.53 11.82 -2.46
CA PHE A 262 11.90 12.23 -1.20
C PHE A 262 12.55 11.49 -0.03
N ALA A 263 12.62 10.16 -0.11
CA ALA A 263 13.14 9.32 0.96
C ALA A 263 13.75 8.00 0.43
N MET A 264 14.49 7.30 1.29
CA MET A 264 14.96 5.93 1.06
C MET A 264 14.57 5.07 2.29
N PRO A 265 14.03 3.85 2.10
CA PRO A 265 13.73 2.95 3.21
C PRO A 265 15.01 2.45 3.90
N GLN A 266 14.94 2.29 5.22
CA GLN A 266 16.07 1.80 6.01
C GLN A 266 16.46 0.36 5.61
N LYS A 267 15.49 -0.49 5.30
CA LYS A 267 15.68 -1.90 4.93
C LYS A 267 14.67 -2.36 3.88
N GLY A 268 15.10 -3.28 2.99
CA GLY A 268 14.26 -3.79 1.91
C GLY A 268 13.92 -2.71 0.88
N LEU A 269 12.91 -2.98 0.05
CA LEU A 269 12.35 -2.03 -0.91
C LEU A 269 11.20 -1.24 -0.28
N PRO A 270 10.87 -0.04 -0.76
CA PRO A 270 9.63 0.64 -0.41
C PRO A 270 8.52 0.09 -1.33
N ASP A 271 7.41 -0.33 -0.75
CA ASP A 271 6.37 -1.09 -1.44
C ASP A 271 5.06 -0.27 -1.46
N GLY A 272 3.96 -0.74 -0.86
CA GLY A 272 2.76 0.05 -0.65
C GLY A 272 3.03 1.33 0.15
N ILE A 273 2.37 2.44 -0.21
CA ILE A 273 2.58 3.79 0.37
C ILE A 273 1.24 4.47 0.67
N LYS A 274 1.17 5.27 1.74
CA LYS A 274 0.00 6.08 2.14
C LYS A 274 0.45 7.39 2.81
N THR A 275 -0.35 8.45 2.73
CA THR A 275 -0.13 9.69 3.50
C THR A 275 -1.23 9.87 4.53
N ASP A 276 -0.90 10.38 5.73
CA ASP A 276 -1.90 10.77 6.73
C ASP A 276 -2.41 12.22 6.55
N ALA A 277 -3.43 12.60 7.30
CA ALA A 277 -4.01 13.95 7.24
C ALA A 277 -3.07 15.08 7.74
N ALA A 278 -1.94 14.74 8.39
CA ALA A 278 -0.91 15.68 8.83
C ALA A 278 0.24 15.82 7.82
N GLY A 279 0.22 15.07 6.70
CA GLY A 279 1.26 15.09 5.68
C GLY A 279 2.44 14.14 5.95
N ASN A 280 2.33 13.26 6.97
CA ASN A 280 3.32 12.20 7.16
C ASN A 280 3.12 11.11 6.09
N VAL A 281 4.21 10.65 5.51
CA VAL A 281 4.26 9.63 4.45
C VAL A 281 4.73 8.31 5.05
N TYR A 282 4.00 7.24 4.77
CA TYR A 282 4.20 5.89 5.31
C TYR A 282 4.52 4.96 4.14
N ALA A 283 5.47 4.04 4.29
CA ALA A 283 5.70 2.99 3.29
C ALA A 283 6.03 1.63 3.91
N GLY A 284 5.51 0.57 3.28
CA GLY A 284 5.85 -0.82 3.57
C GLY A 284 7.30 -1.07 3.18
N CYS A 285 8.05 -1.70 4.07
CA CYS A 285 9.50 -1.87 4.00
C CYS A 285 9.92 -3.23 4.57
N GLY A 286 11.17 -3.65 4.34
CA GLY A 286 11.71 -4.95 4.78
C GLY A 286 11.90 -5.13 6.31
N ASP A 287 11.54 -4.11 7.10
CA ASP A 287 11.49 -4.13 8.57
C ASP A 287 10.13 -3.70 9.17
N GLY A 288 9.12 -3.41 8.35
CA GLY A 288 7.79 -3.00 8.79
C GLY A 288 7.32 -1.77 8.04
N VAL A 289 6.70 -0.80 8.72
CA VAL A 289 6.22 0.44 8.11
C VAL A 289 7.08 1.60 8.59
N ASN A 290 7.83 2.20 7.65
CA ASN A 290 8.66 3.37 7.89
C ASN A 290 7.83 4.65 7.67
N VAL A 291 8.08 5.68 8.49
CA VAL A 291 7.27 6.92 8.50
C VAL A 291 8.18 8.15 8.40
N TRP A 292 7.88 9.01 7.43
CA TRP A 292 8.58 10.24 7.14
C TRP A 292 7.65 11.45 7.29
N ASN A 293 8.18 12.61 7.66
CA ASN A 293 7.44 13.87 7.53
C ASN A 293 7.46 14.39 6.07
N GLU A 294 6.71 15.45 5.77
CA GLU A 294 6.65 16.07 4.43
C GLU A 294 8.02 16.54 3.88
N GLY A 295 9.03 16.69 4.73
CA GLY A 295 10.41 17.02 4.37
C GLY A 295 11.30 15.82 4.02
N GLY A 296 10.77 14.59 4.06
CA GLY A 296 11.54 13.37 3.80
C GLY A 296 12.41 12.90 4.96
N ILE A 297 12.24 13.48 6.16
CA ILE A 297 12.96 13.06 7.36
C ILE A 297 12.26 11.83 7.95
N LEU A 298 12.99 10.73 8.15
CA LEU A 298 12.46 9.54 8.83
C LEU A 298 12.21 9.89 10.29
N ILE A 299 10.94 9.99 10.68
CA ILE A 299 10.53 10.36 12.05
C ILE A 299 10.39 9.12 12.95
N GLY A 300 10.07 7.97 12.37
CA GLY A 300 9.95 6.72 13.11
C GLY A 300 9.59 5.53 12.23
N LYS A 301 9.39 4.37 12.86
CA LYS A 301 8.83 3.18 12.20
C LYS A 301 8.11 2.26 13.17
N VAL A 302 7.17 1.51 12.61
CA VAL A 302 6.46 0.39 13.24
C VAL A 302 7.11 -0.90 12.77
N VAL A 303 7.78 -1.62 13.66
CA VAL A 303 8.60 -2.80 13.31
C VAL A 303 7.71 -4.04 13.17
N VAL A 304 7.82 -4.71 12.02
CA VAL A 304 7.13 -5.98 11.75
C VAL A 304 8.12 -7.03 11.27
N PRO A 305 8.31 -8.14 12.02
CA PRO A 305 9.23 -9.22 11.64
C PRO A 305 8.86 -9.90 10.31
N GLY A 306 9.63 -9.60 9.26
CA GLY A 306 9.41 -10.05 7.88
C GLY A 306 9.08 -8.91 6.91
N GLY A 307 8.81 -7.70 7.42
CA GLY A 307 8.46 -6.54 6.62
C GLY A 307 6.96 -6.33 6.48
N SER A 308 6.61 -5.38 5.61
CA SER A 308 5.25 -5.06 5.15
C SER A 308 5.29 -4.83 3.65
N ALA A 309 4.38 -5.45 2.90
CA ALA A 309 4.15 -5.16 1.48
C ALA A 309 3.22 -3.95 1.37
N ASN A 310 1.92 -4.15 1.64
CA ASN A 310 0.98 -3.04 1.83
C ASN A 310 0.47 -2.93 3.27
N PHE A 311 -0.25 -1.83 3.50
CA PHE A 311 -0.98 -1.52 4.71
C PHE A 311 -2.02 -0.43 4.41
N VAL A 312 -2.94 -0.22 5.36
CA VAL A 312 -3.90 0.89 5.30
C VAL A 312 -3.97 1.63 6.62
N LEU A 313 -4.25 2.94 6.53
CA LEU A 313 -4.53 3.81 7.66
C LEU A 313 -6.07 3.89 7.82
N GLY A 314 -6.58 3.44 8.96
CA GLY A 314 -7.99 3.61 9.36
C GLY A 314 -8.14 4.58 10.52
N ASN A 315 -9.36 5.05 10.75
CA ASN A 315 -9.73 5.76 11.98
C ASN A 315 -10.68 4.89 12.79
N GLU A 316 -10.50 4.85 14.11
CA GLU A 316 -11.44 4.20 15.03
C GLU A 316 -11.80 5.19 16.15
N GLY A 317 -12.97 5.84 15.99
CA GLY A 317 -13.38 6.95 16.83
C GLY A 317 -12.37 8.12 16.79
N ASN A 318 -12.08 8.71 17.95
CA ASN A 318 -11.13 9.84 18.08
C ASN A 318 -9.65 9.42 18.07
N ARG A 319 -9.30 8.17 17.70
CA ARG A 319 -7.90 7.70 17.73
C ARG A 319 -7.25 7.77 16.35
N THR A 320 -6.08 8.38 16.34
CA THR A 320 -5.23 8.54 15.15
C THR A 320 -4.67 7.18 14.72
N GLN A 321 -5.07 6.72 13.53
CA GLN A 321 -4.41 5.68 12.72
C GLN A 321 -4.38 4.23 13.26
N ASN A 322 -5.43 3.47 12.93
CA ASN A 322 -5.37 2.02 12.85
C ASN A 322 -4.50 1.61 11.65
N LEU A 323 -3.24 1.26 11.87
CA LEU A 323 -2.34 0.74 10.84
C LEU A 323 -2.57 -0.77 10.64
N ALA A 324 -3.16 -1.18 9.52
CA ALA A 324 -3.46 -2.59 9.20
C ALA A 324 -2.36 -3.21 8.33
N ILE A 325 -1.47 -4.03 8.90
CA ILE A 325 -0.22 -4.45 8.22
C ILE A 325 -0.32 -5.86 7.63
N GLU A 326 0.11 -6.01 6.38
CA GLU A 326 0.14 -7.26 5.63
C GLU A 326 1.55 -7.85 5.53
N ARG A 327 1.64 -9.19 5.54
CA ARG A 327 2.91 -9.93 5.62
C ARG A 327 2.87 -11.05 4.58
N GLY A 328 3.68 -10.88 3.53
CA GLY A 328 3.94 -11.90 2.51
C GLY A 328 4.64 -13.15 3.04
#